data_AF-A0A3L8B062-F1
#
_entry.id   AF-A0A3L8B062-F1
#
_cell.length_a   1.000
_cell.length_b   1.000
_cell.length_c   1.000
_cell.angle_alpha   90.00
_cell.angle_beta   90.00
_cell.angle_gamma   90.00
#
_symmetry.space_group_name_H-M   'P 1'
#
loop_
_entity.id
_entity.type
_entity.pdbx_description
1 polymer ?
#
loop_
_entity_poly.entity_id
_entity_poly.type
_entity_poly.pdbx_seq_one_letter_code
_entity_poly.pdbx_strand_id
1 'polypeptide(L)'
;MQQSVDEFQATGANLEDVARYAYGARSELKIKYREYTPPEVLETINTRNLERYGNELGPTFDYLVDKGKSFEQIIESATRAGGGDLF
;
A
#
# COMPACT_ATOMS: atom_id res chain seq x y z
N MET A 1 -9.80 -16.92 -2.07
CA MET A 1 -9.63 -15.83 -3.05
C MET A 1 -9.80 -14.55 -2.27
N GLN A 2 -8.86 -13.60 -2.35
CA GLN A 2 -9.03 -12.28 -1.73
C GLN A 2 -10.18 -11.57 -2.45
N GLN A 3 -11.14 -11.03 -1.70
CA GLN A 3 -12.25 -10.22 -2.24
C GLN A 3 -11.69 -8.94 -2.92
N SER A 4 -12.36 -8.41 -3.94
CA SER A 4 -11.95 -7.12 -4.51
C SER A 4 -12.38 -5.96 -3.60
N VAL A 5 -11.76 -4.78 -3.77
CA VAL A 5 -12.18 -3.58 -3.02
C VAL A 5 -13.64 -3.22 -3.34
N ASP A 6 -14.04 -3.32 -4.60
CA ASP A 6 -15.42 -3.04 -5.05
C ASP A 6 -16.41 -4.03 -4.42
N GLU A 7 -16.06 -5.32 -4.39
CA GLU A 7 -16.86 -6.34 -3.72
C GLU A 7 -16.97 -6.09 -2.22
N PHE A 8 -15.88 -5.66 -1.56
CA PHE A 8 -15.89 -5.36 -0.13
C PHE A 8 -16.73 -4.13 0.19
N GLN A 9 -16.65 -3.09 -0.65
CA GLN A 9 -17.50 -1.91 -0.53
C GLN A 9 -19.00 -2.26 -0.71
N ALA A 10 -19.33 -3.19 -1.60
CA ALA A 10 -20.70 -3.65 -1.84
C ALA A 10 -21.35 -4.36 -0.62
N THR A 11 -20.56 -4.74 0.40
CA THR A 11 -21.09 -5.31 1.65
C THR A 11 -21.72 -4.28 2.59
N GLY A 12 -21.60 -2.98 2.27
CA GLY A 12 -22.05 -1.89 3.15
C GLY A 12 -21.04 -1.51 4.24
N ALA A 13 -19.79 -1.97 4.12
CA ALA A 13 -18.69 -1.54 4.99
C ALA A 13 -18.52 -0.02 4.97
N ASN A 14 -18.10 0.56 6.09
CA ASN A 14 -17.78 1.98 6.13
C ASN A 14 -16.47 2.25 5.37
N LEU A 15 -16.26 3.51 5.04
CA LEU A 15 -15.16 3.91 4.17
C LEU A 15 -13.76 3.66 4.78
N GLU A 16 -13.62 3.78 6.09
CA GLU A 16 -12.34 3.47 6.78
C GLU A 16 -12.01 1.99 6.65
N ASP A 17 -12.99 1.11 6.88
CA ASP A 17 -12.81 -0.33 6.75
C ASP A 17 -12.39 -0.70 5.33
N VAL A 18 -13.02 -0.11 4.32
CA VAL A 18 -12.65 -0.31 2.91
C VAL A 18 -11.22 0.17 2.63
N ALA A 19 -10.81 1.31 3.21
CA ALA A 19 -9.45 1.81 3.06
C ALA A 19 -8.41 0.92 3.76
N ARG A 20 -8.70 0.43 4.96
CA ARG A 20 -7.83 -0.52 5.69
C ARG A 20 -7.71 -1.84 4.92
N TYR A 21 -8.82 -2.32 4.35
CA TYR A 21 -8.84 -3.50 3.50
C TYR A 21 -7.96 -3.33 2.26
N ALA A 22 -8.16 -2.26 1.50
CA ALA A 22 -7.38 -1.97 0.30
C ALA A 22 -5.88 -1.82 0.60
N TYR A 23 -5.54 -1.08 1.66
CA TYR A 23 -4.15 -0.92 2.13
C TYR A 23 -3.53 -2.27 2.53
N GLY A 24 -4.27 -3.10 3.26
CA GLY A 24 -3.84 -4.43 3.70
C GLY A 24 -3.54 -5.33 2.51
N ALA A 25 -4.50 -5.49 1.59
CA ALA A 25 -4.34 -6.28 0.38
C ALA A 25 -3.14 -5.81 -0.47
N ARG A 26 -2.97 -4.49 -0.63
CA ARG A 26 -1.80 -3.93 -1.34
C ARG A 26 -0.49 -4.25 -0.62
N SER A 27 -0.49 -4.26 0.70
CA SER A 27 0.69 -4.53 1.52
C SER A 27 1.10 -6.00 1.52
N GLU A 28 0.13 -6.91 1.50
CA GLU A 28 0.39 -8.34 1.28
C GLU A 28 1.09 -8.57 -0.06
N LEU A 29 0.64 -7.90 -1.13
CA LEU A 29 1.33 -7.95 -2.42
C LEU A 29 2.75 -7.39 -2.34
N LYS A 30 2.99 -6.29 -1.61
CA LYS A 30 4.36 -5.75 -1.41
C LYS A 30 5.26 -6.81 -0.78
N ILE A 31 4.80 -7.47 0.29
CA ILE A 31 5.58 -8.51 0.99
C ILE A 31 5.88 -9.67 0.03
N LYS A 32 4.86 -10.19 -0.65
CA LYS A 32 5.02 -11.31 -1.59
C LYS A 32 6.02 -11.01 -2.70
N TYR A 33 5.93 -9.85 -3.36
CA TYR A 33 6.82 -9.55 -4.48
C TYR A 33 8.27 -9.27 -4.06
N ARG A 34 8.52 -8.89 -2.80
CA ARG A 34 9.89 -8.75 -2.27
C ARG A 34 10.63 -10.07 -2.26
N GLU A 35 9.94 -11.20 -2.07
CA GLU A 35 10.53 -12.55 -2.16
C GLU A 35 11.08 -12.87 -3.55
N TYR A 36 10.56 -12.21 -4.58
CA TYR A 36 10.96 -12.39 -5.98
C TYR A 36 11.81 -11.23 -6.52
N THR A 37 12.08 -10.20 -5.70
CA THR A 37 12.83 -9.02 -6.12
C THR A 37 14.33 -9.30 -5.96
N PRO A 38 15.18 -9.06 -6.98
CA PRO A 38 16.63 -9.21 -6.86
C PRO A 38 17.18 -8.42 -5.66
N PRO A 39 18.13 -8.96 -4.88
CA PRO A 39 18.61 -8.34 -3.64
C PRO A 39 19.06 -6.89 -3.79
N GLU A 40 19.79 -6.56 -4.87
CA GLU A 40 20.28 -5.21 -5.15
C GLU A 40 19.16 -4.20 -5.44
N VAL A 41 18.09 -4.66 -6.09
CA VAL A 41 16.91 -3.84 -6.34
C VAL A 41 16.12 -3.67 -5.05
N LEU A 42 16.01 -4.73 -4.25
CA LEU A 42 15.32 -4.69 -2.95
C LEU A 42 15.99 -3.72 -1.98
N GLU A 43 17.32 -3.71 -1.92
CA GLU A 43 18.10 -2.75 -1.12
C GLU A 43 17.82 -1.31 -1.55
N THR A 44 17.82 -1.03 -2.86
CA THR A 44 17.47 0.28 -3.41
C THR A 44 16.08 0.74 -2.98
N ILE A 45 15.09 -0.16 -3.05
CA ILE A 45 13.71 0.11 -2.61
C ILE A 45 13.65 0.40 -1.11
N ASN A 46 14.36 -0.38 -0.29
CA ASN A 46 14.37 -0.25 1.17
C ASN A 46 14.95 1.08 1.61
N THR A 47 16.13 1.42 1.08
CA THR A 47 16.81 2.69 1.38
C THR A 47 15.90 3.87 1.04
N ARG A 48 15.33 3.90 -0.17
CA ARG A 48 14.40 4.96 -0.59
C ARG A 48 13.17 5.03 0.33
N ASN A 49 12.59 3.89 0.70
CA ASN A 49 11.40 3.87 1.55
C ASN A 49 11.70 4.31 3.00
N LEU A 50 12.86 3.93 3.54
CA LEU A 50 13.34 4.40 4.84
C LEU A 50 13.56 5.92 4.84
N GLU A 51 14.23 6.46 3.82
CA GLU A 51 14.47 7.91 3.71
C GLU A 51 13.17 8.72 3.61
N ARG A 52 12.19 8.22 2.86
CA ARG A 52 10.94 8.97 2.60
C ARG A 52 9.87 8.80 3.68
N TYR A 53 9.80 7.63 4.30
CA TYR A 53 8.68 7.26 5.17
C TYR A 53 9.10 6.73 6.53
N GLY A 54 10.40 6.49 6.76
CA GLY A 54 10.89 5.85 7.97
C GLY A 54 10.50 4.37 8.09
N ASN A 55 10.12 3.71 6.99
CA ASN A 55 9.65 2.32 6.98
C ASN A 55 10.01 1.65 5.65
N GLU A 56 10.70 0.51 5.69
CA GLU A 56 11.16 -0.22 4.50
C GLU A 56 10.03 -0.69 3.57
N LEU A 57 8.85 -0.97 4.10
CA LEU A 57 7.66 -1.39 3.32
C LEU A 57 6.87 -0.22 2.74
N GLY A 58 7.33 1.02 2.97
CA GLY A 58 6.65 2.24 2.56
C GLY A 58 5.76 2.83 3.67
N PRO A 59 4.88 3.79 3.35
CA PRO A 59 4.06 4.45 4.35
C PRO A 59 3.09 3.47 5.01
N THR A 60 2.89 3.61 6.32
CA THR A 60 1.85 2.90 7.07
C THR A 60 0.47 3.53 6.79
N PHE A 61 -0.61 2.83 7.12
CA PHE A 61 -1.96 3.40 7.02
C PHE A 61 -2.06 4.68 7.85
N ASP A 62 -1.62 4.63 9.10
CA ASP A 62 -1.66 5.78 10.02
C ASP A 62 -0.79 6.93 9.50
N TYR A 63 0.39 6.64 8.93
CA TYR A 63 1.21 7.67 8.28
C TYR A 63 0.44 8.40 7.17
N LEU A 64 -0.36 7.69 6.37
CA LEU A 64 -1.16 8.31 5.31
C LEU A 64 -2.26 9.21 5.89
N VAL A 65 -2.95 8.74 6.93
CA VAL A 65 -3.98 9.51 7.64
C VAL A 65 -3.38 10.75 8.30
N ASP A 66 -2.25 10.61 9.00
CA ASP A 66 -1.53 11.71 9.66
C ASP A 66 -1.02 12.76 8.66
N LYS A 67 -0.73 12.34 7.41
CA LYS A 67 -0.41 13.24 6.30
C LYS A 67 -1.64 13.88 5.64
N GLY A 68 -2.84 13.65 6.18
CA GLY A 68 -4.09 14.26 5.73
C GLY A 68 -4.72 13.60 4.51
N LYS A 69 -4.35 12.35 4.18
CA LYS A 69 -5.03 11.61 3.11
C LYS A 69 -6.45 11.23 3.55
N SER A 70 -7.42 11.43 2.66
CA SER A 70 -8.77 10.88 2.86
C SER A 70 -8.76 9.36 2.62
N PHE A 71 -9.75 8.66 3.17
CA PHE A 71 -9.88 7.23 2.96
C PHE A 71 -10.09 6.88 1.48
N GLU A 72 -10.81 7.68 0.70
CA GLU A 72 -10.93 7.51 -0.75
C GLU A 72 -9.57 7.62 -1.46
N GLN A 73 -8.74 8.58 -1.06
CA GLN A 73 -7.39 8.73 -1.62
C GLN A 73 -6.49 7.55 -1.25
N ILE A 74 -6.66 6.98 -0.06
CA ILE A 74 -5.94 5.76 0.34
C ILE A 74 -6.39 4.59 -0.52
N ILE A 75 -7.70 4.40 -0.70
CA ILE A 75 -8.27 3.36 -1.56
C ILE A 75 -7.74 3.46 -3.00
N GLU A 76 -7.84 4.64 -3.62
CA GLU A 76 -7.34 4.90 -4.97
C GLU A 76 -5.85 4.59 -5.08
N SER A 77 -5.05 5.05 -4.10
CA SER A 77 -3.61 4.83 -4.13
C SER A 77 -3.21 3.37 -3.95
N ALA A 78 -4.03 2.59 -3.23
CA ALA A 78 -3.80 1.18 -2.99
C ALA A 78 -4.19 0.30 -4.19
N THR A 79 -5.11 0.76 -5.04
CA THR A 79 -5.60 0.00 -6.21
C THR A 79 -4.82 0.28 -7.49
N ARG A 80 -3.99 1.34 -7.54
CA ARG A 80 -3.10 1.63 -8.67
C ARG A 80 -1.74 0.93 -8.58
N ALA A 81 -1.12 0.74 -9.75
CA ALA A 81 0.29 0.39 -9.84
C ALA A 81 1.16 1.52 -9.23
N GLY A 82 2.28 1.15 -8.61
CA GLY A 82 3.21 2.07 -7.96
C GLY A 82 4.65 1.79 -8.32
N GLY A 83 5.58 2.63 -7.85
CA GLY A 83 7.01 2.46 -8.09
C GLY A 83 7.53 3.03 -9.41
N GLY A 84 6.72 3.82 -10.12
CA GLY A 84 7.16 4.49 -11.36
C GLY A 84 8.25 5.55 -11.16
N ASP A 85 8.62 5.86 -9.93
CA ASP A 85 9.72 6.76 -9.58
C ASP A 85 11.00 6.02 -9.18
N LEU A 86 11.02 4.69 -9.25
CA LEU A 86 12.19 3.86 -8.92
C LEU A 86 13.14 3.66 -10.11
N PHE A 87 12.75 4.08 -11.33
CA PHE A 87 13.51 3.89 -12.57
C PHE A 87 13.33 5.08 -13.53
#